data_AF-A0AAX2ZQ16-F1
#
_entry.id   AF-A0AAX2ZQ16-F1
#
_cell.length_a   1.000
_cell.length_b   1.000
_cell.length_c   1.000
_cell.angle_alpha   90.00
_cell.angle_beta   90.00
_cell.angle_gamma   90.00
#
_symmetry.space_group_name_H-M   'P 1'
#
loop_
_entity.id
_entity.type
_entity.pdbx_description
1 polymer ?
#
loop_
_entity_poly.entity_id
_entity_poly.type
_entity_poly.pdbx_seq_one_letter_code
_entity_poly.pdbx_strand_id
1 'polypeptide(L)' 'MTFTQTAPSEETLLTLRQSADYLHVTDRTVRNYIARGLIPGRRIGPKLLRIRFSDLERFAGS' A
#
# COMPACT_ATOMS: atom_id res chain seq x y z
N MET A 1 29.66 17.85 -1.55
CA MET A 1 28.80 16.83 -2.19
C MET A 1 27.94 16.24 -1.08
N THR A 2 26.75 16.78 -0.87
CA THR A 2 25.90 16.44 0.27
C THR A 2 24.67 15.72 -0.26
N PHE A 3 24.59 14.41 -0.04
CA PHE A 3 23.35 13.66 -0.29
C PHE A 3 22.43 13.91 0.89
N THR A 4 21.44 14.78 0.70
CA THR A 4 20.32 14.96 1.63
C THR A 4 19.55 13.64 1.68
N GLN A 5 19.71 12.89 2.76
CA GLN A 5 18.88 11.73 3.07
C GLN A 5 17.48 12.24 3.46
N THR A 6 16.60 12.41 2.47
CA THR A 6 15.16 12.41 2.74
C THR A 6 14.79 10.97 3.04
N ALA A 7 14.37 10.70 4.28
CA ALA A 7 13.85 9.41 4.71
C ALA A 7 12.87 8.82 3.67
N PRO A 8 12.83 7.49 3.47
CA PRO A 8 11.88 6.88 2.54
C PRO A 8 10.48 7.35 2.89
N SER A 9 9.96 8.22 2.04
CA SER A 9 8.72 8.96 2.21
C SER A 9 7.55 8.00 2.44
N GLU A 10 6.85 8.19 3.56
CA GLU A 10 5.55 7.58 3.92
C GLU A 10 4.45 7.76 2.84
N GLU A 11 4.76 8.50 1.77
CA GLU A 11 3.92 8.77 0.61
C GLU A 11 4.07 7.77 -0.53
N THR A 12 4.77 6.65 -0.33
CA THR A 12 4.89 5.62 -1.37
C THR A 12 3.53 4.95 -1.61
N LEU A 13 2.88 5.31 -2.72
CA LEU A 13 1.61 4.75 -3.16
C LEU A 13 1.84 3.46 -3.97
N LEU A 14 1.62 2.32 -3.32
CA LEU A 14 1.71 1.02 -3.95
C LEU A 14 0.47 0.69 -4.79
N THR A 15 0.70 -0.05 -5.87
CA THR A 15 -0.36 -0.77 -6.57
C THR A 15 -0.88 -1.94 -5.73
N LEU A 16 -2.08 -2.42 -6.07
CA LEU A 16 -2.60 -3.71 -5.59
C LEU A 16 -1.59 -4.86 -5.74
N ARG A 17 -0.87 -4.92 -6.87
CA ARG A 17 0.12 -5.97 -7.14
C ARG A 17 1.32 -5.88 -6.20
N GLN A 18 1.91 -4.70 -6.07
CA GLN A 18 3.03 -4.49 -5.13
C GLN A 18 2.62 -4.74 -3.67
N SER A 19 1.37 -4.39 -3.32
CA SER A 19 0.83 -4.66 -1.98
C SER A 19 0.66 -6.17 -1.75
N ALA A 20 0.22 -6.90 -2.78
CA ALA A 20 0.13 -8.35 -2.76
C ALA A 20 1.51 -9.01 -2.60
N ASP A 21 2.49 -8.54 -3.38
CA ASP A 21 3.88 -9.01 -3.30
C ASP A 21 4.48 -8.76 -1.90
N TYR A 22 4.23 -7.58 -1.31
CA TYR A 22 4.71 -7.24 0.04
C TYR A 22 4.09 -8.10 1.15
N LEU A 23 2.77 -8.34 1.08
CA LEU A 23 2.07 -9.18 2.05
C LEU A 23 2.23 -10.69 1.76
N HIS A 24 2.92 -11.08 0.68
CA HIS A 24 2.96 -12.45 0.16
C HIS A 24 1.57 -13.08 -0.03
N VAL A 25 0.62 -12.28 -0.51
CA VAL A 25 -0.76 -12.72 -0.80
C VAL A 25 -1.11 -12.49 -2.27
N THR A 26 -2.28 -12.98 -2.68
CA THR A 26 -2.82 -12.69 -4.02
C THR A 26 -3.48 -11.31 -4.08
N ASP A 27 -3.56 -10.71 -5.27
CA ASP A 27 -4.28 -9.45 -5.51
C ASP A 27 -5.77 -9.54 -5.13
N ARG A 28 -6.36 -10.74 -5.23
CA ARG A 28 -7.73 -11.02 -4.79
C ARG A 28 -7.85 -10.88 -3.27
N THR A 29 -6.87 -11.37 -2.52
CA THR A 29 -6.82 -11.22 -1.06
C THR A 29 -6.71 -9.76 -0.67
N VAL A 30 -5.83 -8.99 -1.33
CA VAL A 30 -5.71 -7.55 -1.07
C VAL A 30 -7.03 -6.82 -1.37
N ARG A 31 -7.70 -7.13 -2.50
CA ARG A 31 -9.03 -6.57 -2.79
C ARG A 31 -10.07 -6.94 -1.73
N ASN A 32 -10.04 -8.16 -1.21
CA ASN A 32 -10.92 -8.58 -0.12
C ASN A 32 -10.64 -7.80 1.17
N TYR A 33 -9.37 -7.55 1.51
CA TYR A 33 -9.02 -6.74 2.68
C TYR A 33 -9.51 -5.30 2.56
N ILE A 34 -9.40 -4.70 1.38
CA ILE A 34 -9.95 -3.36 1.12
C ILE A 34 -11.48 -3.38 1.18
N ALA A 35 -12.13 -4.37 0.58
CA ALA A 35 -13.59 -4.50 0.61
C ALA A 35 -14.12 -4.72 2.03
N ARG A 36 -13.35 -5.39 2.89
CA ARG A 36 -13.64 -5.57 4.32
C ARG A 36 -13.29 -4.34 5.18
N GLY A 37 -12.62 -3.34 4.62
CA GLY A 37 -12.18 -2.15 5.35
C GLY A 37 -10.96 -2.38 6.27
N LEU A 38 -10.25 -3.50 6.10
CA LEU A 38 -9.05 -3.82 6.87
C LEU A 38 -7.83 -3.00 6.42
N ILE A 39 -7.76 -2.71 5.12
CA ILE A 39 -6.69 -1.90 4.53
C ILE A 39 -7.32 -0.68 3.86
N PRO A 40 -6.87 0.55 4.17
CA PRO A 40 -7.36 1.76 3.53
C PRO A 40 -6.86 1.86 2.09
N GLY A 41 -7.75 1.60 1.14
CA GLY A 41 -7.51 1.82 -0.29
C GLY A 41 -7.93 3.23 -0.71
N ARG A 42 -6.98 4.04 -1.20
CA ARG A 42 -7.27 5.35 -1.78
C ARG A 42 -7.51 5.23 -3.28
N ARG A 43 -8.68 5.66 -3.75
CA ARG A 43 -8.95 5.77 -5.19
C ARG A 43 -8.31 7.03 -5.75
N ILE A 44 -7.36 6.85 -6.66
CA ILE A 44 -6.75 7.92 -7.45
C ILE A 44 -7.41 7.86 -8.84
N GLY A 45 -8.63 8.38 -8.94
CA GLY A 45 -9.42 8.40 -10.18
C GLY A 45 -10.43 7.25 -10.32
N PRO A 46 -11.07 7.12 -11.51
CA PRO A 46 -12.24 6.25 -11.69
C PRO A 46 -11.93 4.75 -11.63
N LYS A 47 -10.68 4.35 -11.90
CA LYS A 47 -10.28 2.93 -11.95
C LYS A 47 -8.99 2.60 -11.20
N LEU A 48 -8.25 3.61 -10.73
CA LEU A 48 -6.97 3.40 -10.05
C LEU A 48 -7.17 3.36 -8.54
N LEU A 49 -6.86 2.21 -7.96
CA LEU A 49 -6.80 2.02 -6.50
C LEU A 49 -5.34 1.94 -6.09
N ARG A 50 -4.97 2.76 -5.10
CA ARG A 50 -3.62 2.82 -4.53
C ARG A 50 -3.69 2.66 -3.02
N ILE A 51 -2.67 2.03 -2.47
CA ILE A 51 -2.55 1.78 -1.03
C ILE A 51 -1.26 2.45 -0.58
N ARG A 52 -1.28 3.16 0.54
CA ARG A 52 -0.05 3.72 1.09
C ARG A 52 0.77 2.61 1.71
N PHE A 53 2.07 2.66 1.51
CA PHE A 53 2.98 1.69 2.11
C PHE A 53 2.89 1.68 3.64
N SER A 54 2.83 2.84 4.28
CA SER A 54 2.70 2.96 5.74
C SER A 54 1.44 2.28 6.30
N ASP A 55 0.34 2.29 5.54
CA ASP A 55 -0.90 1.60 5.95
C ASP A 55 -0.74 0.07 5.87
N LEU A 56 0.05 -0.44 4.90
CA LEU A 56 0.38 -1.86 4.81
C LEU A 56 1.34 -2.29 5.92
N GLU A 57 2.38 -1.50 6.20
CA GLU A 57 3.29 -1.78 7.32
C GLU A 57 2.53 -1.84 8.65
N ARG A 58 1.63 -0.88 8.87
CA ARG A 58 0.80 -0.84 10.09
C ARG A 58 -0.12 -2.05 10.20
N PHE A 59 -0.58 -2.60 9.08
CA PHE A 59 -1.39 -3.82 9.05
C PHE A 59 -0.54 -5.08 9.27
N ALA A 60 0.67 -5.15 8.69
CA ALA A 60 1.56 -6.32 8.80
C ALA A 60 2.30 -6.39 10.15
N GLY A 61 2.54 -5.26 10.80
CA GLY A 61 3.21 -5.16 12.09
C GLY A 61 2.28 -5.24 13.31
N SER A 62 1.00 -5.60 13.13
CA SER A 62 0.01 -5.73 14.20
C SER A 62 -0.31 -7.18 14.57
#